data_AF-M7ZCN1-F1
#
_entry.id   AF-M7ZCN1-F1
#
_cell.length_a   1.000
_cell.length_b   1.000
_cell.length_c   1.000
_cell.angle_alpha   90.00
_cell.angle_beta   90.00
_cell.angle_gamma   90.00
#
_symmetry.space_group_name_H-M   'P 1'
#
loop_
_entity.id
_entity.type
_entity.pdbx_description
1 polymer ?
#
loop_
_entity_poly.entity_id
_entity_poly.type
_entity_poly.pdbx_seq_one_letter_code
_entity_poly.pdbx_strand_id
1 'polypeptide(L)'
;MTDSSSKPASIFLRSNRGTSTSKTNKGTDVSIENLHDGFTHVFESTFESTEGVREYVYHPAHVEFATDFLGSTEKVLIIDFKPAAGN
;
A
#
# COMPACT_ATOMS: atom_id res chain seq x y z
N MET A 1 -30.26 8.68 -9.42
CA MET A 1 -29.07 9.36 -8.89
C MET A 1 -28.42 8.39 -7.91
N THR A 2 -27.57 7.50 -8.41
CA THR A 2 -26.72 6.71 -7.52
C THR A 2 -25.72 7.68 -6.92
N ASP A 3 -25.74 7.85 -5.61
CA ASP A 3 -24.63 8.44 -4.89
C ASP A 3 -23.39 7.60 -5.25
N SER A 4 -22.58 8.12 -6.15
CA SER A 4 -21.29 7.56 -6.48
C SER A 4 -20.38 7.90 -5.30
N SER A 5 -20.47 7.12 -4.23
CA SER A 5 -19.42 7.05 -3.23
C SER A 5 -18.10 6.96 -4.01
N SER A 6 -17.31 8.04 -4.01
CA SER A 6 -16.01 8.07 -4.68
C SER A 6 -15.22 6.84 -4.23
N LYS A 7 -14.67 6.10 -5.20
CA LYS A 7 -13.85 4.93 -4.89
C LYS A 7 -12.61 5.42 -4.13
N PRO A 8 -12.14 4.70 -3.09
CA PRO A 8 -10.96 5.12 -2.36
C PRO A 8 -9.73 5.16 -3.28
N ALA A 9 -8.80 6.05 -3.00
CA ALA A 9 -7.46 6.06 -3.59
C ALA A 9 -6.42 5.69 -2.52
N SER A 10 -5.48 4.81 -2.86
CA SER A 10 -4.65 4.10 -1.88
C SER A 10 -3.15 4.14 -2.21
N ILE A 11 -2.33 4.28 -1.17
CA ILE A 11 -0.87 4.20 -1.24
C ILE A 11 -0.41 2.89 -0.59
N PHE A 12 0.46 2.14 -1.24
CA PHE A 12 1.14 0.96 -0.68
C PHE A 12 2.62 1.27 -0.48
N LEU A 13 3.05 1.29 0.78
CA LEU A 13 4.45 1.41 1.17
C LEU A 13 4.98 0.03 1.55
N ARG A 14 5.98 -0.47 0.82
CA ARG A 14 6.58 -1.77 1.10
C ARG A 14 8.06 -1.57 1.43
N SER A 15 8.41 -1.82 2.70
CA SER A 15 9.76 -1.62 3.21
C SER A 15 10.51 -2.94 3.33
N ASN A 16 11.80 -2.95 3.00
CA ASN A 16 12.66 -4.13 3.18
C ASN A 16 13.62 -3.88 4.34
N ARG A 17 13.25 -4.28 5.57
CA ARG A 17 14.01 -4.00 6.81
C ARG A 17 14.98 -5.11 7.25
N GLY A 18 14.99 -6.27 6.60
CA GLY A 18 15.82 -7.40 7.05
C GLY A 18 15.47 -7.92 8.45
N THR A 19 14.29 -7.58 8.96
CA THR A 19 13.80 -8.02 10.28
C THR A 19 12.90 -9.22 10.13
N SER A 20 13.06 -10.24 10.97
CA SER A 20 12.34 -11.53 10.89
C SER A 20 10.81 -11.48 11.13
N THR A 21 10.23 -10.29 11.19
CA THR A 21 8.81 -10.07 11.46
C THR A 21 8.17 -9.33 10.29
N SER A 22 7.25 -10.00 9.61
CA SER A 22 6.35 -9.34 8.67
C SER A 22 5.35 -8.49 9.45
N LYS A 23 5.29 -7.20 9.15
CA LYS A 23 4.36 -6.25 9.78
C LYS A 23 3.55 -5.54 8.70
N THR A 24 2.23 -5.58 8.84
CA THR A 24 1.29 -4.84 8.00
C THR A 24 0.53 -3.81 8.83
N ASN A 25 0.55 -2.55 8.40
CA ASN A 25 -0.23 -1.45 8.98
C ASN A 25 -1.17 -0.87 7.92
N LYS A 26 -2.26 -0.24 8.37
CA LYS A 26 -3.15 0.55 7.51
C LYS A 26 -3.54 1.85 8.20
N GLY A 27 -3.81 2.89 7.44
CA GLY A 27 -4.29 4.18 7.94
C GLY A 27 -5.14 4.91 6.91
N THR A 28 -5.96 5.83 7.39
CA THR A 28 -6.72 6.79 6.56
C THR A 28 -6.01 8.14 6.65
N ASP A 29 -5.99 8.89 5.56
CA ASP A 29 -5.43 10.24 5.53
C ASP A 29 -6.16 11.15 6.54
N VAL A 30 -5.37 11.93 7.26
CA VAL A 30 -5.81 12.94 8.23
C VAL A 30 -5.08 14.27 8.02
N SER A 31 -4.44 14.43 6.86
CA SER A 31 -3.71 15.64 6.50
C SER A 31 -4.64 16.86 6.44
N ILE A 32 -4.14 18.02 6.87
CA ILE A 32 -4.86 19.31 6.81
C ILE A 32 -4.32 20.20 5.69
N GLU A 33 -3.16 19.83 5.14
CA GLU A 33 -2.43 20.56 4.12
C GLU A 33 -3.06 20.44 2.74
N ASN A 34 -4.01 19.50 2.55
CA ASN A 34 -4.71 19.24 1.29
C ASN A 34 -3.75 18.94 0.11
N LEU A 35 -2.62 18.29 0.40
CA LEU A 35 -1.61 17.87 -0.58
C LEU A 35 -1.63 16.37 -0.85
N HIS A 36 -2.66 15.66 -0.39
CA HIS A 36 -2.79 14.21 -0.53
C HIS A 36 -3.19 13.77 -1.95
N ASP A 37 -3.40 14.70 -2.90
CA ASP A 37 -3.74 14.42 -4.30
C ASP A 37 -4.88 13.39 -4.48
N GLY A 38 -5.90 13.50 -3.62
CA GLY A 38 -7.05 12.60 -3.62
C GLY A 38 -6.77 11.20 -3.04
N PHE A 39 -5.53 10.85 -2.66
CA PHE A 39 -5.27 9.65 -1.88
C PHE A 39 -5.91 9.76 -0.49
N THR A 40 -6.45 8.65 0.01
CA THR A 40 -7.27 8.60 1.23
C THR A 40 -6.82 7.52 2.20
N HIS A 41 -6.06 6.52 1.73
CA HIS A 41 -5.61 5.39 2.55
C HIS A 41 -4.13 5.09 2.29
N VAL A 42 -3.46 4.61 3.33
CA VAL A 42 -2.10 4.05 3.25
C VAL A 42 -2.09 2.63 3.81
N PHE A 43 -1.38 1.74 3.11
CA PHE A 43 -1.07 0.38 3.54
C PHE A 43 0.45 0.26 3.61
N GLU A 44 0.99 -0.05 4.79
CA GLU A 44 2.43 -0.30 4.96
C GLU A 44 2.63 -1.80 5.15
N SER A 45 3.57 -2.40 4.43
CA SER A 45 4.04 -3.77 4.66
C SER A 45 5.55 -3.79 4.81
N THR A 46 6.05 -4.55 5.77
CA THR A 46 7.49 -4.73 5.99
C THR A 46 7.89 -6.16 5.63
N PHE A 47 8.91 -6.28 4.80
CA PHE A 47 9.49 -7.53 4.32
C PHE A 47 10.96 -7.62 4.77
N GLU A 48 11.47 -8.84 4.82
CA GLU A 48 12.89 -9.09 5.10
C GLU A 48 13.77 -8.67 3.92
N SER A 49 13.32 -8.92 2.69
CA SER A 49 14.11 -8.76 1.48
C SER A 49 13.26 -8.37 0.28
N THR A 50 13.92 -8.00 -0.82
CA THR A 50 13.25 -7.73 -2.10
C THR A 50 12.64 -9.01 -2.68
N GLU A 51 13.25 -10.16 -2.41
CA GLU A 51 12.73 -11.47 -2.76
C GLU A 51 11.42 -11.76 -2.02
N GLY A 52 11.31 -11.39 -0.74
CA GLY A 52 10.06 -11.48 0.02
C GLY A 52 8.93 -10.63 -0.57
N VAL A 53 9.24 -9.43 -1.08
CA VAL A 53 8.26 -8.61 -1.84
C VAL A 53 7.82 -9.33 -3.11
N ARG A 54 8.79 -9.93 -3.84
CA ARG A 54 8.51 -10.67 -5.07
C ARG A 54 7.58 -11.86 -4.81
N GLU A 55 7.90 -12.68 -3.82
CA GLU A 55 7.09 -13.83 -3.41
C GLU A 55 5.68 -13.40 -3.03
N TYR A 56 5.55 -12.32 -2.25
CA TYR A 56 4.26 -11.73 -1.89
C TYR A 56 3.47 -11.29 -3.13
N VAL A 57 4.08 -10.56 -4.05
CA VAL A 57 3.39 -10.03 -5.25
C VAL A 57 2.86 -11.14 -6.15
N TYR A 58 3.62 -12.21 -6.33
CA TYR A 58 3.24 -13.32 -7.20
C TYR A 58 2.48 -14.44 -6.48
N HIS A 59 2.27 -14.33 -5.17
CA HIS A 59 1.50 -15.32 -4.43
C HIS A 59 0.04 -15.32 -4.93
N PRO A 60 -0.57 -16.49 -5.24
CA PRO A 60 -1.92 -16.55 -5.79
C PRO A 60 -2.97 -15.80 -4.97
N ALA A 61 -2.91 -15.92 -3.63
CA ALA A 61 -3.83 -15.20 -2.75
C ALA A 61 -3.67 -13.66 -2.81
N HIS A 62 -2.45 -13.16 -3.03
CA HIS A 62 -2.23 -11.73 -3.25
C HIS A 62 -2.77 -11.30 -4.61
N VAL A 63 -2.57 -12.10 -5.67
CA VAL A 63 -3.08 -11.80 -7.02
C VAL A 63 -4.61 -11.73 -7.03
N GLU A 64 -5.28 -12.68 -6.37
CA GLU A 64 -6.74 -12.68 -6.21
C GLU A 64 -7.21 -11.42 -5.48
N PHE A 65 -6.63 -11.13 -4.31
CA PHE A 65 -6.94 -9.92 -3.55
C PHE A 65 -6.67 -8.63 -4.35
N ALA A 66 -5.53 -8.54 -5.03
CA ALA A 66 -5.15 -7.37 -5.82
C ALA A 66 -6.11 -7.14 -6.98
N THR A 67 -6.63 -8.20 -7.59
CA THR A 67 -7.62 -8.10 -8.68
C THR A 67 -8.90 -7.44 -8.19
N ASP A 68 -9.45 -7.92 -7.06
CA ASP A 68 -10.65 -7.34 -6.45
C ASP A 68 -10.40 -5.90 -5.97
N PHE A 69 -9.27 -5.69 -5.30
CA PHE A 69 -8.89 -4.40 -4.75
C PHE A 69 -8.74 -3.35 -5.86
N LEU A 70 -8.03 -3.66 -6.94
CA LEU A 70 -7.82 -2.75 -8.07
C LEU A 70 -9.13 -2.40 -8.79
N GLY A 71 -10.10 -3.31 -8.81
CA GLY A 71 -11.46 -3.01 -9.32
C GLY A 71 -12.24 -2.03 -8.45
N SER A 72 -11.92 -1.96 -7.16
CA SER A 72 -12.62 -1.17 -6.13
C SER A 72 -12.00 0.19 -5.81
N THR A 73 -10.79 0.48 -6.28
CA THR A 73 -10.03 1.71 -5.98
C THR A 73 -9.92 2.61 -7.22
N GLU A 74 -9.84 3.93 -7.03
CA GLU A 74 -9.73 4.91 -8.12
C GLU A 74 -8.28 5.16 -8.57
N LYS A 75 -7.37 5.30 -7.59
CA LYS A 75 -5.94 5.55 -7.81
C LYS A 75 -5.12 4.66 -6.90
N VAL A 76 -4.00 4.15 -7.40
CA VAL A 76 -3.03 3.37 -6.62
C VAL A 76 -1.62 3.89 -6.86
N LEU A 77 -0.89 4.10 -5.76
CA LEU A 77 0.54 4.36 -5.77
C LEU A 77 1.25 3.25 -4.98
N ILE A 78 2.24 2.59 -5.57
CA ILE A 78 3.01 1.54 -4.90
C ILE A 78 4.48 1.98 -4.85
N ILE A 79 5.07 1.98 -3.66
CA ILE A 79 6.45 2.35 -3.42
C ILE A 79 7.16 1.23 -2.67
N ASP A 80 8.15 0.63 -3.33
CA ASP A 80 9.11 -0.28 -2.70
C ASP A 80 10.34 0.51 -2.29
N PHE A 81 10.73 0.42 -1.03
CA PHE A 81 11.89 1.16 -0.53
C PHE A 81 12.70 0.38 0.50
N LYS A 82 13.99 0.71 0.58
CA LYS A 82 14.84 0.32 1.70
C LYS A 82 14.93 1.51 2.65
N PRO A 83 14.49 1.40 3.91
CA PRO A 83 14.64 2.48 4.87
C PRO A 83 16.12 2.84 5.02
N ALA A 84 16.44 4.10 4.79
CA ALA A 84 17.75 4.66 5.13
C ALA A 84 17.62 5.37 6.48
N ALA A 85 18.65 5.27 7.33
CA ALA A 85 18.74 6.15 8.49
C ALA A 85 18.82 7.61 7.99
N GLY A 86 17.98 8.49 8.53
CA GLY A 86 18.07 9.91 8.25
C GLY A 86 19.39 10.47 8.75
N ASN A 87 20.01 11.33 7.94
CA ASN A 87 21.26 12.03 8.22
C ASN A 87 21.12 12.98 9.42
#